data_AF-A0AAP0K023-F1
#
_entry.id   AF-A0AAP0K023-F1
#
_cell.length_a   1.000
_cell.length_b   1.000
_cell.length_c   1.000
_cell.angle_alpha   90.00
_cell.angle_beta   90.00
_cell.angle_gamma   90.00
#
_symmetry.space_group_name_H-M   'P 1'
#
loop_
_entity.id
_entity.type
_entity.pdbx_description
1 polymer ?
#
loop_
_entity_poly.entity_id
_entity_poly.type
_entity_poly.pdbx_seq_one_letter_code
_entity_poly.pdbx_strand_id
1 'polypeptide(L)'
;MPRHHLPLPLLPVPLHLRQHHPAEPQAARPDRTLRQPLPRQIRLLLHLPHAPLQPPMRPRESQALKDCVDTMGDGVDRLAKSINELSRLGGRVGGQSFLWHMSNVQTWVSAALTDDSTCVDGFAGHALDGRVKAQIRSRVLNVAQVTSNALALVNRFAAKSDV
;
A
#
# COMPACT_ATOMS: atom_id res chain seq x y z
N MET A 1 -19.29 5.08 34.38
CA MET A 1 -19.73 6.42 33.96
C MET A 1 -20.58 6.28 32.70
N PRO A 2 -21.90 6.50 32.77
CA PRO A 2 -22.80 6.32 31.63
C PRO A 2 -22.69 7.50 30.66
N ARG A 3 -22.60 7.21 29.36
CA ARG A 3 -22.64 8.21 28.27
C ARG A 3 -24.09 8.54 27.95
N HIS A 4 -24.52 9.76 28.22
CA HIS A 4 -25.79 10.29 27.72
C HIS A 4 -25.63 10.71 26.24
N HIS A 5 -26.40 10.09 25.36
CA HIS A 5 -26.61 10.56 23.98
C HIS A 5 -27.69 11.63 23.98
N LEU A 6 -27.36 12.84 23.50
CA LEU A 6 -28.32 13.91 23.23
C LEU A 6 -28.65 13.90 21.73
N PRO A 7 -29.92 14.05 21.31
CA PRO A 7 -30.27 14.08 19.88
C PRO A 7 -29.98 15.47 19.28
N LEU A 8 -29.33 15.50 18.12
CA LEU A 8 -29.15 16.72 17.31
C LEU A 8 -30.49 17.15 16.69
N PRO A 9 -30.81 18.46 16.63
CA PRO A 9 -31.98 18.94 15.90
C PRO A 9 -31.69 19.00 14.40
N LEU A 10 -32.63 18.50 13.60
CA LEU A 10 -32.66 18.64 12.14
C LEU A 10 -32.98 20.10 11.80
N LEU A 11 -32.01 20.84 11.24
CA LEU A 11 -32.24 22.15 10.64
C LEU A 11 -32.73 21.98 9.18
N PRO A 12 -33.78 22.70 8.75
CA PRO A 12 -34.26 22.66 7.38
C PRO A 12 -33.30 23.39 6.43
N VAL A 13 -32.95 22.75 5.32
CA VAL A 13 -32.16 23.35 4.24
C VAL A 13 -33.03 24.33 3.45
N PRO A 14 -32.63 25.60 3.25
CA PRO A 14 -33.43 26.59 2.54
C PRO A 14 -33.53 26.30 1.03
N LEU A 15 -34.73 26.48 0.49
CA LEU A 15 -35.17 26.19 -0.90
C LEU A 15 -34.51 27.04 -2.00
N HIS A 16 -33.51 27.87 -1.70
CA HIS A 16 -32.89 28.77 -2.69
C HIS A 16 -31.78 28.14 -3.54
N LEU A 17 -31.39 26.88 -3.29
CA LEU A 17 -30.35 26.19 -4.06
C LEU A 17 -30.88 25.54 -5.36
N ARG A 18 -31.88 26.15 -6.02
CA ARG A 18 -32.51 25.60 -7.24
C ARG A 18 -32.42 26.50 -8.47
N GLN A 19 -31.38 27.33 -8.57
CA GLN A 19 -31.11 28.11 -9.79
C GLN A 19 -29.60 28.15 -10.11
N HIS A 20 -29.03 27.01 -10.49
CA HIS A 20 -27.85 26.98 -11.33
C HIS A 20 -28.29 26.75 -12.77
N HIS A 21 -28.28 27.81 -13.58
CA HIS A 21 -28.41 27.67 -15.03
C HIS A 21 -27.12 27.04 -15.59
N PRO A 22 -27.22 26.04 -16.50
CA PRO A 22 -26.04 25.50 -17.17
C PRO A 22 -25.48 26.53 -18.15
N ALA A 23 -24.19 26.83 -18.04
CA ALA A 23 -23.47 27.67 -18.99
C ALA A 23 -23.38 26.98 -20.35
N GLU A 24 -23.61 27.74 -21.42
CA GLU A 24 -23.52 27.29 -22.81
C GLU A 24 -22.07 26.84 -23.16
N PRO A 25 -21.86 25.73 -23.89
CA PRO A 25 -20.52 25.29 -24.25
C PRO A 25 -20.00 26.11 -25.43
N GLN A 26 -19.03 26.99 -25.16
CA GLN A 26 -18.32 27.72 -26.21
C GLN A 26 -17.51 26.75 -27.07
N ALA A 27 -17.81 26.71 -28.37
CA ALA A 27 -17.09 25.92 -29.35
C ALA A 27 -15.62 26.37 -29.42
N ALA A 28 -14.71 25.48 -28.99
CA ALA A 28 -13.27 25.70 -29.05
C ALA A 28 -12.83 25.89 -30.52
N ARG A 29 -12.04 26.94 -30.77
CA ARG A 29 -11.42 27.16 -32.09
C ARG A 29 -10.43 26.02 -32.40
N PRO A 30 -10.33 25.54 -33.66
CA PRO A 30 -9.38 24.51 -34.01
C PRO A 30 -7.94 25.02 -33.84
N ASP A 31 -7.21 24.37 -32.94
CA ASP A 31 -5.82 24.68 -32.63
C ASP A 31 -4.92 24.30 -33.82
N ARG A 32 -4.23 25.28 -34.38
CA ARG A 32 -3.36 25.11 -35.57
C ARG A 32 -2.03 24.41 -35.23
N THR A 33 -1.79 24.07 -33.96
CA THR A 33 -0.58 23.37 -33.49
C THR A 33 -0.47 21.92 -33.97
N LEU A 34 -1.54 21.30 -34.50
CA LEU A 34 -1.53 19.90 -34.93
C LEU A 34 -0.75 19.62 -36.24
N ARG A 35 -0.21 20.66 -36.91
CA ARG A 35 0.63 20.52 -38.12
C ARG A 35 2.12 20.77 -37.88
N GLN A 36 2.58 20.73 -36.63
CA GLN A 36 4.01 20.81 -36.33
C GLN A 36 4.66 19.44 -36.60
N PRO A 37 5.78 19.37 -37.35
CA PRO A 37 6.55 18.14 -37.47
C PRO A 37 7.04 17.72 -36.08
N LEU A 38 6.85 16.46 -35.74
CA LEU A 38 7.17 15.90 -34.42
C LEU A 38 8.62 16.25 -34.04
N PRO A 39 8.90 16.74 -32.81
CA PRO A 39 10.25 17.06 -32.39
C PRO A 39 11.16 15.84 -32.55
N ARG A 40 12.39 16.07 -33.04
CA ARG A 40 13.39 15.02 -33.34
C ARG A 40 13.59 14.02 -32.20
N GLN A 41 13.32 14.41 -30.95
CA GLN A 41 13.37 13.53 -29.78
C GLN A 41 12.36 12.37 -29.82
N ILE A 42 11.18 12.54 -30.44
CA ILE A 42 10.18 11.46 -30.49
C ILE A 42 10.60 10.35 -31.47
N ARG A 43 11.41 10.67 -32.49
CA ARG A 43 11.98 9.64 -33.38
C ARG A 43 12.92 8.68 -32.63
N LEU A 44 13.57 9.16 -31.57
CA LEU A 44 14.44 8.34 -30.71
C LEU A 44 13.63 7.34 -29.85
N LEU A 45 12.40 7.71 -29.46
CA LEU A 45 11.47 6.80 -28.75
C LEU A 45 10.97 5.66 -29.63
N LEU A 46 10.87 5.86 -30.96
CA LEU A 46 10.52 4.82 -31.93
C LEU A 46 11.68 3.85 -32.24
N HIS A 47 12.91 4.21 -31.87
CA HIS A 47 14.12 3.39 -32.05
C HIS A 47 14.62 2.81 -30.72
N LEU A 48 13.88 3.00 -29.63
CA LEU A 48 14.16 2.29 -28.40
C LEU A 48 13.89 0.80 -28.67
N PRO A 49 14.84 -0.11 -28.40
CA PRO A 49 14.54 -1.53 -28.49
C PRO A 49 13.35 -1.79 -27.57
N HIS A 50 12.20 -2.09 -28.16
CA HIS A 50 11.03 -2.53 -27.43
C HIS A 50 11.49 -3.62 -26.48
N ALA A 51 11.35 -3.38 -25.17
CA ALA A 51 11.72 -4.37 -24.17
C ALA A 51 11.09 -5.71 -24.60
N PRO A 52 11.85 -6.82 -24.62
CA PRO A 52 11.31 -8.09 -25.11
C PRO A 52 10.02 -8.36 -24.36
N LEU A 53 8.91 -8.45 -25.11
CA LEU A 53 7.59 -8.84 -24.61
C LEU A 53 7.82 -10.08 -23.75
N GLN A 54 7.57 -9.93 -22.46
CA GLN A 54 7.84 -11.02 -21.52
C GLN A 54 6.99 -12.21 -21.95
N PRO A 55 7.56 -13.42 -22.01
CA PRO A 55 6.76 -14.60 -22.31
C PRO A 55 5.58 -14.67 -21.34
N PRO A 56 4.40 -15.07 -21.83
CA PRO A 56 3.22 -15.14 -20.99
C PRO A 56 3.48 -16.03 -19.77
N MET A 57 3.02 -15.57 -18.62
CA MET A 57 3.20 -16.27 -17.35
C MET A 57 2.47 -17.61 -17.37
N ARG A 58 3.10 -18.68 -16.84
CA ARG A 58 2.46 -19.99 -16.75
C ARG A 58 1.31 -19.92 -15.75
N PRO A 59 0.23 -20.70 -15.92
CA PRO A 59 -0.91 -20.69 -14.98
C PRO A 59 -0.50 -20.91 -13.52
N ARG A 60 0.47 -21.80 -13.25
CA ARG A 60 1.00 -22.03 -11.89
C ARG A 60 1.76 -20.83 -11.33
N GLU A 61 2.52 -20.12 -12.16
CA GLU A 61 3.20 -18.89 -11.75
C GLU A 61 2.19 -17.77 -11.46
N SER A 62 1.13 -17.68 -12.27
CA SER A 62 0.06 -16.71 -12.05
C SER A 62 -0.69 -16.97 -10.76
N GLN A 63 -0.97 -18.24 -10.44
CA GLN A 63 -1.60 -18.60 -9.17
C GLN A 63 -0.69 -18.28 -7.98
N ALA A 64 0.58 -18.70 -8.01
CA ALA A 64 1.53 -18.40 -6.94
C ALA A 64 1.75 -16.89 -6.75
N LEU A 65 1.74 -16.12 -7.85
CA LEU A 65 1.79 -14.67 -7.79
C LEU A 65 0.54 -14.08 -7.12
N LYS A 66 -0.65 -14.57 -7.47
CA LYS A 66 -1.89 -14.14 -6.84
C LYS A 66 -1.87 -14.43 -5.33
N ASP A 67 -1.50 -15.65 -4.95
CA ASP A 67 -1.43 -16.07 -3.54
C ASP A 67 -0.40 -15.21 -2.78
N CYS A 68 0.73 -14.88 -3.40
CA CYS A 68 1.69 -13.95 -2.82
C CYS A 68 1.11 -12.54 -2.69
N VAL A 69 0.45 -11.99 -3.71
CA VAL A 69 -0.16 -10.65 -3.62
C VAL A 69 -1.21 -10.58 -2.51
N ASP A 70 -2.04 -11.61 -2.37
CA ASP A 70 -3.04 -11.72 -1.30
C ASP A 70 -2.33 -11.75 0.07
N THR A 71 -1.28 -12.56 0.22
CA THR A 71 -0.47 -12.64 1.46
C THR A 71 0.24 -11.33 1.79
N MET A 72 0.80 -10.63 0.80
CA MET A 72 1.40 -9.32 0.98
C MET A 72 0.36 -8.26 1.36
N GLY A 73 -0.88 -8.40 0.88
CA GLY A 73 -2.02 -7.58 1.30
C GLY A 73 -2.32 -7.72 2.79
N ASP A 74 -2.34 -8.95 3.31
CA ASP A 74 -2.47 -9.21 4.76
C ASP A 74 -1.32 -8.55 5.55
N GLY A 75 -0.09 -8.59 5.01
CA GLY A 75 1.06 -7.92 5.59
C GLY A 75 0.89 -6.40 5.68
N VAL A 76 0.37 -5.76 4.62
CA VAL A 76 0.04 -4.33 4.61
C VAL A 76 -1.03 -4.00 5.66
N ASP A 77 -2.06 -4.81 5.78
CA ASP A 77 -3.12 -4.61 6.78
C ASP A 77 -2.60 -4.74 8.22
N ARG A 78 -1.66 -5.67 8.46
CA ARG A 78 -0.99 -5.82 9.76
C ARG A 78 -0.13 -4.59 10.07
N LEU A 79 0.67 -4.10 9.11
CA LEU A 79 1.45 -2.87 9.29
C LEU A 79 0.54 -1.64 9.53
N ALA A 80 -0.61 -1.56 8.87
CA ALA A 80 -1.60 -0.51 9.12
C ALA A 80 -2.16 -0.57 10.56
N LYS A 81 -2.44 -1.78 11.06
CA LYS A 81 -2.84 -1.97 12.47
C LYS A 81 -1.74 -1.53 13.44
N SER A 82 -0.47 -1.84 13.15
CA SER A 82 0.68 -1.36 13.93
C SER A 82 0.72 0.17 14.01
N ILE A 83 0.54 0.87 12.89
CA ILE A 83 0.52 2.34 12.84
C ILE A 83 -0.64 2.92 13.66
N ASN A 84 -1.81 2.29 13.61
CA ASN A 84 -2.97 2.71 14.40
C ASN A 84 -2.71 2.58 15.92
N GLU A 85 -2.13 1.45 16.35
CA GLU A 85 -1.75 1.25 17.76
C GLU A 85 -0.72 2.29 18.23
N LEU A 86 0.30 2.59 17.40
CA LEU A 86 1.26 3.66 17.71
C LEU A 86 0.60 5.04 17.79
N SER A 87 -0.37 5.32 16.91
CA SER A 87 -1.10 6.60 16.91
C SER A 87 -1.95 6.77 18.17
N ARG A 88 -2.52 5.67 18.69
CA ARG A 88 -3.33 5.65 19.92
C ARG A 88 -2.53 6.00 21.19
N LEU A 89 -1.20 5.81 21.18
CA LEU A 89 -0.34 6.23 22.28
C LEU A 89 -0.37 7.75 22.49
N GLY A 90 -0.59 8.53 21.42
CA GLY A 90 -0.66 10.00 21.50
C GLY A 90 0.59 10.64 22.12
N GLY A 91 1.77 10.05 21.88
CA GLY A 91 3.05 10.51 22.42
C GLY A 91 3.31 10.15 23.89
N ARG A 92 2.39 9.44 24.56
CA ARG A 92 2.61 8.95 25.93
C ARG A 92 3.55 7.74 25.90
N VAL A 93 4.55 7.76 26.75
CA VAL A 93 5.56 6.70 26.89
C VAL A 93 5.58 6.23 28.33
N GLY A 94 5.69 4.91 28.53
CA GLY A 94 5.74 4.28 29.85
C GLY A 94 4.36 3.88 30.42
N GLY A 95 4.39 2.94 31.36
CA GLY A 95 3.21 2.40 32.03
C GLY A 95 2.47 1.28 31.27
N GLN A 96 1.53 0.63 31.94
CA GLN A 96 0.88 -0.60 31.45
C GLN A 96 0.14 -0.41 30.12
N SER A 97 -0.52 0.73 29.91
CA SER A 97 -1.24 1.02 28.66
C SER A 97 -0.28 1.14 27.49
N PHE A 98 0.88 1.77 27.68
CA PHE A 98 1.93 1.85 26.65
C PHE A 98 2.45 0.47 26.29
N LEU A 99 2.79 -0.36 27.28
CA LEU A 99 3.28 -1.73 27.06
C LEU A 99 2.25 -2.59 26.31
N TRP A 100 0.96 -2.44 26.66
CA TRP A 100 -0.12 -3.15 25.97
C TRP A 100 -0.19 -2.79 24.47
N HIS A 101 -0.19 -1.50 24.14
CA HIS A 101 -0.17 -1.05 22.75
C HIS A 101 1.10 -1.50 22.01
N MET A 102 2.27 -1.40 22.65
CA MET A 102 3.53 -1.85 22.05
C MET A 102 3.54 -3.36 21.76
N SER A 103 2.95 -4.18 22.63
CA SER A 103 2.83 -5.63 22.39
C SER A 103 1.96 -5.96 21.17
N ASN A 104 0.89 -5.19 20.93
CA ASN A 104 0.09 -5.30 19.71
C ASN A 104 0.92 -4.93 18.47
N VAL A 105 1.68 -3.83 18.54
CA VAL A 105 2.56 -3.37 17.44
C VAL A 105 3.57 -4.48 17.10
N GLN A 106 4.24 -5.04 18.11
CA GLN A 106 5.21 -6.14 17.93
C GLN A 106 4.56 -7.37 17.28
N THR A 107 3.36 -7.74 17.73
CA THR A 107 2.61 -8.86 17.17
C THR A 107 2.33 -8.64 15.69
N TRP A 108 1.79 -7.48 15.33
CA TRP A 108 1.43 -7.19 13.94
C TRP A 108 2.62 -7.01 13.01
N VAL A 109 3.71 -6.37 13.44
CA VAL A 109 4.92 -6.27 12.60
C VAL A 109 5.58 -7.64 12.43
N SER A 110 5.62 -8.47 13.49
CA SER A 110 6.15 -9.85 13.38
C SER A 110 5.30 -10.68 12.42
N ALA A 111 3.99 -10.53 12.50
CA ALA A 111 3.05 -11.20 11.62
C ALA A 111 3.23 -10.73 10.16
N ALA A 112 3.43 -9.43 9.90
CA ALA A 112 3.74 -8.95 8.54
C ALA A 112 5.04 -9.55 7.99
N LEU A 113 6.08 -9.70 8.82
CA LEU A 113 7.33 -10.35 8.41
C LEU A 113 7.12 -11.84 8.07
N THR A 114 6.24 -12.54 8.80
CA THR A 114 5.84 -13.91 8.46
C THR A 114 5.13 -13.98 7.11
N ASP A 115 4.27 -13.01 6.80
CA ASP A 115 3.60 -12.94 5.49
C ASP A 115 4.61 -12.72 4.35
N ASP A 116 5.59 -11.84 4.55
CA ASP A 116 6.69 -11.63 3.60
C ASP A 116 7.43 -12.96 3.33
N SER A 117 7.75 -13.71 4.39
CA SER A 117 8.41 -15.03 4.23
C SER A 117 7.50 -16.07 3.57
N THR A 118 6.21 -16.07 3.90
CA THR A 118 5.22 -17.00 3.35
C THR A 118 5.02 -16.79 1.86
N CYS A 119 5.00 -15.54 1.38
CA CYS A 119 4.97 -15.27 -0.05
C CYS A 119 6.18 -15.89 -0.76
N VAL A 120 7.40 -15.74 -0.22
CA VAL A 120 8.61 -16.31 -0.84
C VAL A 120 8.57 -17.83 -0.83
N ASP A 121 8.11 -18.44 0.26
CA ASP A 121 8.00 -19.89 0.42
C ASP A 121 6.96 -20.50 -0.54
N GLY A 122 5.92 -19.73 -0.91
CA GLY A 122 4.97 -20.10 -1.97
C GLY A 122 5.61 -20.38 -3.33
N PHE A 123 6.84 -19.91 -3.56
CA PHE A 123 7.63 -20.17 -4.77
C PHE A 123 8.73 -21.23 -4.61
N ALA A 124 8.82 -21.93 -3.47
CA ALA A 124 9.96 -22.82 -3.19
C ALA A 124 10.12 -23.96 -4.23
N GLY A 125 9.03 -24.49 -4.79
CA GLY A 125 9.05 -25.63 -5.70
C GLY A 125 9.72 -25.38 -7.06
N HIS A 126 10.41 -26.40 -7.59
CA HIS A 126 11.12 -26.35 -8.88
C HIS A 126 10.21 -26.06 -10.09
N ALA A 127 8.92 -26.42 -10.00
CA ALA A 127 7.95 -26.12 -11.05
C ALA A 127 7.80 -24.62 -11.33
N LEU A 128 8.18 -23.76 -10.37
CA LEU A 128 8.12 -22.31 -10.43
C LEU A 128 9.49 -21.66 -10.68
N ASP A 129 10.54 -22.45 -10.90
CA ASP A 129 11.85 -21.91 -11.22
C ASP A 129 11.81 -21.10 -12.51
N GLY A 130 12.49 -19.95 -12.50
CA GLY A 130 12.51 -19.02 -13.61
C GLY A 130 12.45 -17.55 -13.17
N ARG A 131 12.20 -16.69 -14.16
CA ARG A 131 12.27 -15.24 -14.02
C ARG A 131 11.25 -14.69 -13.00
N VAL A 132 10.03 -15.23 -12.98
CA VAL A 132 8.96 -14.76 -12.09
C VAL A 132 9.35 -14.96 -10.62
N LYS A 133 9.75 -16.18 -10.24
CA LYS A 133 10.26 -16.49 -8.89
C LYS A 133 11.42 -15.58 -8.48
N ALA A 134 12.39 -15.37 -9.38
CA ALA A 134 13.54 -14.51 -9.08
C ALA A 134 13.13 -13.05 -8.81
N GLN A 135 12.22 -12.50 -9.62
CA GLN A 135 11.72 -11.14 -9.46
C GLN A 135 10.89 -10.96 -8.19
N ILE A 136 9.98 -11.89 -7.90
CA ILE A 136 9.15 -11.84 -6.70
C ILE A 136 10.01 -11.98 -5.45
N ARG A 137 10.90 -12.98 -5.40
CA ARG A 137 11.84 -13.17 -4.29
C ARG A 137 12.67 -11.92 -4.03
N SER A 138 13.23 -11.29 -5.06
CA SER A 138 14.03 -10.07 -4.89
C SER A 138 13.20 -8.93 -4.28
N ARG A 139 11.97 -8.70 -4.75
CA ARG A 139 11.11 -7.63 -4.23
C ARG A 139 10.68 -7.89 -2.80
N VAL A 140 10.23 -9.12 -2.52
CA VAL A 140 9.65 -9.47 -1.21
C VAL A 140 10.72 -9.57 -0.14
N LEU A 141 11.92 -10.05 -0.46
CA LEU A 141 13.03 -10.02 0.51
C LEU A 141 13.47 -8.60 0.88
N ASN A 142 13.35 -7.63 -0.03
CA ASN A 142 13.58 -6.23 0.32
C ASN A 142 12.50 -5.71 1.29
N VAL A 143 11.24 -6.10 1.10
CA VAL A 143 10.15 -5.77 2.04
C VAL A 143 10.42 -6.43 3.40
N ALA A 144 10.70 -7.72 3.42
CA ALA A 144 11.05 -8.47 4.63
C ALA A 144 12.20 -7.82 5.41
N GLN A 145 13.23 -7.32 4.71
CA GLN A 145 14.33 -6.61 5.36
C GLN A 145 13.84 -5.33 6.06
N VAL A 146 13.01 -4.52 5.39
CA VAL A 146 12.47 -3.29 5.97
C VAL A 146 11.50 -3.60 7.13
N THR A 147 10.66 -4.62 6.98
CA THR A 147 9.77 -5.10 8.05
C THR A 147 10.57 -5.58 9.27
N SER A 148 11.66 -6.33 9.05
CA SER A 148 12.57 -6.77 10.11
C SER A 148 13.26 -5.59 10.81
N ASN A 149 13.73 -4.60 10.05
CA ASN A 149 14.30 -3.37 10.62
C ASN A 149 13.27 -2.64 11.49
N ALA A 150 12.01 -2.53 11.02
CA ALA A 150 10.93 -1.92 11.79
C ALA A 150 10.66 -2.69 13.09
N LEU A 151 10.61 -4.02 13.04
CA LEU A 151 10.43 -4.87 14.22
C LEU A 151 11.55 -4.65 15.24
N ALA A 152 12.81 -4.57 14.78
CA ALA A 152 13.95 -4.29 15.65
C ALA A 152 13.83 -2.93 16.35
N LEU A 153 13.38 -1.89 15.64
CA LEU A 153 13.15 -0.56 16.22
C LEU A 153 12.03 -0.58 17.25
N VAL A 154 10.89 -1.22 16.94
CA VAL A 154 9.75 -1.39 17.84
C VAL A 154 10.18 -2.10 19.12
N ASN A 155 10.93 -3.20 19.00
CA ASN A 155 11.43 -3.96 20.15
C ASN A 155 12.34 -3.11 21.05
N ARG A 156 13.26 -2.34 20.46
CA ARG A 156 14.14 -1.44 21.23
C ARG A 156 13.36 -0.31 21.91
N PHE A 157 12.36 0.25 21.23
CA PHE A 157 11.53 1.32 21.79
C PHE A 157 10.69 0.84 22.98
N ALA A 158 10.08 -0.35 22.87
CA ALA A 158 9.34 -0.97 23.95
C ALA A 158 10.24 -1.23 25.17
N ALA A 159 11.41 -1.86 24.96
CA ALA A 159 12.33 -2.21 26.03
C ALA A 159 12.92 -1.00 26.77
N LYS A 160 13.21 0.10 26.06
CA LYS A 160 13.72 1.33 26.69
C LYS A 160 12.69 2.03 27.58
N SER A 161 11.41 1.79 27.32
CA SER A 161 10.29 2.49 27.97
C SER A 161 9.67 1.72 29.13
N ASP A 162 10.21 0.53 29.43
CA ASP A 162 9.87 -0.33 30.57
C ASP A 162 10.75 -0.05 31.81
N VAL A 163 11.45 1.09 31.81
CA VAL A 163 12.36 1.57 32.86
C VAL A 163 11.85 2.87 33.46
#